data_AF-A0A2V4N324-F1
#
_entry.id   AF-A0A2V4N324-F1
#
_cell.length_a   1.000
_cell.length_b   1.000
_cell.length_c   1.000
_cell.angle_alpha   90.00
_cell.angle_beta   90.00
_cell.angle_gamma   90.00
#
_symmetry.space_group_name_H-M   'P 1'
#
loop_
_entity.id
_entity.type
_entity.pdbx_description
1 polymer ?
#
loop_
_entity_poly.entity_id
_entity_poly.type
_entity_poly.pdbx_seq_one_letter_code
_entity_poly.pdbx_strand_id
1 'polypeptide(L)'
;MAGPTWQCADCETYNEPGRINCMVCDAARPAAARPSPRTTGPRTTAARTAASKTTASKTATAKKATPTKTAAAKAAPEKTARPSAVVPKAGWTCSECGTNNSATDLKCMVCDTPWRATPRRKPSPAKATPPSKKAAPPRRAPDVAGPATRASSASPWTTAAPPPRTPRSPGTSTKGLFYAPPPSTGYIPEAAAAPSTPRPAAPPPRGGPSPYSPPGSPFRPPTSYPAPKKRSRWGSKLAVLLVLGALAYSVLQVLHTAGSRHGAPYGSARGSGTPSAHAATACAQRIASQLPNGSGAELVTAYRTSNKQITLCRTGGGTLYYFGEFTGRPDTGLAMPATQTADGFTADNGPYHYRISGNTVTVTENGKLIGQEQLTAVSSPQ
;
A
#
# COMPACT_ATOMS: atom_id res chain seq x y z
N MET A 1 11.29 -14.63 -9.33
CA MET A 1 12.30 -13.57 -9.60
C MET A 1 11.55 -12.31 -9.95
N ALA A 2 11.70 -11.23 -9.19
CA ALA A 2 11.12 -9.94 -9.54
C ALA A 2 11.85 -9.40 -10.78
N GLY A 3 11.11 -8.91 -11.79
CA GLY A 3 11.72 -8.27 -12.96
C GLY A 3 12.54 -7.03 -12.58
N PRO A 4 13.26 -6.43 -13.53
CA PRO A 4 13.93 -5.15 -13.30
C PRO A 4 12.89 -4.05 -13.01
N THR A 5 13.17 -3.22 -12.01
CA THR A 5 12.45 -1.97 -11.76
C THR A 5 12.60 -1.04 -12.97
N TRP A 6 11.67 -0.10 -13.16
CA TRP A 6 11.73 0.89 -14.25
C TRP A 6 11.69 2.31 -13.69
N GLN A 7 12.53 3.18 -14.23
CA GLN A 7 12.59 4.58 -13.83
C GLN A 7 11.60 5.41 -14.66
N CYS A 8 10.82 6.27 -14.01
CA CYS A 8 9.91 7.18 -14.70
C CYS A 8 10.69 8.28 -15.41
N ALA A 9 10.37 8.56 -16.68
CA ALA A 9 11.03 9.60 -17.45
C ALA A 9 10.65 11.02 -17.00
N ASP A 10 9.47 11.19 -16.37
CA ASP A 10 8.94 12.51 -16.03
C ASP A 10 9.40 13.00 -14.65
N CYS A 11 9.61 12.08 -13.70
CA CYS A 11 9.95 12.42 -12.32
C CYS A 11 11.06 11.56 -11.70
N GLU A 12 11.75 10.74 -12.51
CA GLU A 12 12.91 9.93 -12.13
C GLU A 12 12.69 8.87 -11.02
N THR A 13 11.46 8.66 -10.58
CA THR A 13 11.12 7.65 -9.56
C THR A 13 11.29 6.22 -10.08
N TYR A 14 11.87 5.32 -9.29
CA TYR A 14 11.93 3.89 -9.56
C TYR A 14 10.62 3.19 -9.18
N ASN A 15 10.04 2.47 -10.14
CA ASN A 15 8.77 1.78 -10.02
C ASN A 15 8.96 0.26 -10.09
N GLU A 16 8.01 -0.47 -9.51
CA GLU A 16 7.97 -1.92 -9.55
C GLU A 16 7.78 -2.46 -10.98
N PRO A 17 8.30 -3.66 -11.29
CA PRO A 17 8.32 -4.21 -12.66
C PRO A 17 6.93 -4.44 -13.25
N GLY A 18 5.91 -4.64 -12.39
CA GLY A 18 4.52 -4.91 -12.79
C GLY A 18 3.66 -3.66 -12.96
N ARG A 19 4.15 -2.47 -12.57
CA ARG A 19 3.38 -1.22 -12.74
C ARG A 19 3.50 -0.70 -14.16
N ILE A 20 2.37 -0.24 -14.67
CA ILE A 20 2.23 0.39 -15.99
C ILE A 20 2.27 1.92 -15.91
N ASN A 21 2.12 2.48 -14.70
CA ASN A 21 2.09 3.92 -14.42
C ASN A 21 3.03 4.22 -13.25
N CYS A 22 3.64 5.41 -13.26
CA CYS A 22 4.52 5.87 -12.21
C CYS A 22 3.73 6.06 -10.91
N MET A 23 4.27 5.60 -9.78
CA MET A 23 3.61 5.72 -8.49
C MET A 23 3.60 7.16 -7.92
N VAL A 24 4.32 8.10 -8.54
CA VAL A 24 4.44 9.50 -8.08
C VAL A 24 3.66 10.46 -8.97
N CYS A 25 3.81 10.35 -10.30
CA CYS A 25 3.19 11.29 -11.24
C CYS A 25 2.16 10.65 -12.19
N ASP A 26 1.82 9.37 -12.01
CA ASP A 26 0.92 8.57 -12.88
C ASP A 26 1.32 8.46 -14.36
N ALA A 27 2.48 8.99 -14.75
CA ALA A 27 3.02 8.88 -16.10
C ALA A 27 3.14 7.42 -16.55
N ALA A 28 2.75 7.16 -17.79
CA ALA A 28 2.81 5.82 -18.36
C ALA A 28 4.26 5.33 -18.46
N ARG A 29 4.47 4.05 -18.17
CA ARG A 29 5.76 3.39 -18.38
C ARG A 29 6.12 3.50 -19.86
N PRO A 30 7.32 4.00 -20.21
CA PRO A 30 7.75 4.02 -21.59
C PRO A 30 7.72 2.58 -22.14
N ALA A 31 7.03 2.38 -23.25
CA ALA A 31 7.01 1.10 -23.94
C ALA A 31 8.46 0.71 -24.22
N ALA A 32 8.89 -0.46 -23.74
CA ALA A 32 10.24 -0.94 -23.99
C ALA A 32 10.50 -0.85 -25.49
N ALA A 33 11.50 -0.04 -25.88
CA ALA A 33 11.85 0.14 -27.28
C ALA A 33 12.04 -1.25 -27.88
N ARG A 34 11.14 -1.62 -28.80
CA ARG A 34 11.19 -2.92 -29.45
C ARG A 34 12.56 -3.00 -30.11
N PRO A 35 13.38 -4.03 -29.85
CA PRO A 35 14.70 -4.12 -30.46
C PRO A 35 14.51 -4.02 -31.97
N SER A 36 15.18 -3.04 -32.58
CA SER A 36 15.09 -2.82 -34.03
C SER A 36 15.41 -4.15 -34.73
N PRO A 37 14.64 -4.55 -35.75
CA PRO A 37 14.92 -5.77 -36.50
C PRO A 37 16.35 -5.69 -37.00
N ARG A 38 17.17 -6.61 -36.51
CA ARG A 38 18.59 -6.71 -36.83
C ARG A 38 18.70 -6.95 -38.33
N THR A 39 19.16 -5.94 -39.07
CA THR A 39 19.49 -6.07 -40.48
C THR A 39 20.53 -7.17 -40.61
N THR A 40 20.13 -8.31 -41.16
CA THR A 40 21.03 -9.44 -41.45
C THR A 40 22.00 -9.03 -42.54
N GLY A 41 23.19 -8.57 -42.14
CA GLY A 41 24.34 -8.46 -43.02
C GLY A 41 24.92 -9.83 -43.37
N PRO A 42 25.63 -9.95 -44.50
CA PRO A 42 26.05 -11.22 -45.08
C PRO A 42 27.12 -11.93 -44.24
N ARG A 43 26.93 -13.25 -44.14
CA ARG A 43 27.67 -14.24 -43.37
C ARG A 43 29.01 -14.53 -44.05
N THR A 44 30.12 -14.07 -43.47
CA THR A 44 31.46 -14.56 -43.82
C THR A 44 31.75 -15.83 -43.01
N THR A 45 31.94 -16.93 -43.73
CA THR A 45 32.43 -18.22 -43.24
C THR A 45 33.92 -18.17 -42.93
N ALA A 46 34.30 -18.46 -41.69
CA ALA A 46 35.67 -18.86 -41.34
C ALA A 46 35.64 -19.96 -40.27
N ALA A 47 36.64 -20.84 -40.36
CA ALA A 47 36.60 -22.23 -39.94
C ALA A 47 37.03 -22.48 -38.49
N ARG A 48 36.30 -23.40 -37.83
CA ARG A 48 36.77 -24.63 -37.14
C ARG A 48 38.11 -24.58 -36.39
N THR A 49 38.09 -24.85 -35.08
CA THR A 49 38.94 -25.91 -34.47
C THR A 49 38.31 -26.46 -33.20
N ALA A 50 38.46 -27.76 -33.00
CA ALA A 50 37.85 -28.60 -31.97
C ALA A 50 38.76 -28.79 -30.75
N ALA A 51 38.19 -29.13 -29.59
CA ALA A 51 38.77 -30.12 -28.67
C ALA A 51 37.74 -30.55 -27.60
N SER A 52 37.62 -31.86 -27.47
CA SER A 52 36.78 -32.67 -26.58
C SER A 52 37.24 -32.66 -25.12
N LYS A 53 36.34 -32.92 -24.15
CA LYS A 53 36.46 -34.12 -23.28
C LYS A 53 35.23 -34.38 -22.41
N THR A 54 34.78 -35.62 -22.50
CA THR A 54 33.76 -36.31 -21.71
C THR A 54 34.40 -36.94 -20.48
N THR A 55 33.72 -36.94 -19.32
CA THR A 55 33.82 -38.05 -18.35
C THR A 55 32.52 -38.18 -17.57
N ALA A 56 31.92 -39.36 -17.67
CA ALA A 56 30.84 -39.87 -16.86
C ALA A 56 31.41 -40.64 -15.67
N SER A 57 30.68 -40.67 -14.54
CA SER A 57 30.86 -41.70 -13.51
C SER A 57 29.51 -42.15 -12.97
N LYS A 58 29.20 -43.42 -13.20
CA LYS A 58 28.22 -44.25 -12.48
C LYS A 58 28.97 -44.97 -11.36
N THR A 59 28.38 -45.07 -10.17
CA THR A 59 28.61 -46.22 -9.28
C THR A 59 27.31 -46.58 -8.56
N ALA A 60 26.93 -47.85 -8.69
CA ALA A 60 25.83 -48.50 -8.01
C ALA A 60 26.34 -49.19 -6.73
N THR A 61 25.48 -49.35 -5.72
CA THR A 61 25.52 -50.56 -4.88
C THR A 61 24.15 -50.87 -4.30
N ALA A 62 23.74 -52.12 -4.52
CA ALA A 62 22.53 -52.75 -4.00
C ALA A 62 22.76 -53.29 -2.58
N LYS A 63 21.69 -53.34 -1.76
CA LYS A 63 21.52 -54.38 -0.73
C LYS A 63 20.05 -54.76 -0.59
N LYS A 64 19.83 -56.07 -0.64
CA LYS A 64 18.56 -56.82 -0.61
C LYS A 64 18.42 -57.44 0.78
N ALA A 65 17.24 -57.34 1.41
CA ALA A 65 16.80 -58.29 2.44
C ALA A 65 15.27 -58.31 2.53
N THR A 66 14.79 -59.50 2.88
CA THR A 66 13.51 -60.21 2.70
C THR A 66 12.29 -59.74 3.54
N PRO A 67 11.09 -60.32 3.31
CA PRO A 67 9.79 -59.75 3.70
C PRO A 67 9.25 -60.31 5.03
N THR A 68 8.46 -59.49 5.74
CA THR A 68 7.64 -59.95 6.87
C THR A 68 6.18 -59.55 6.65
N LYS A 69 5.36 -60.59 6.62
CA LYS A 69 3.91 -60.62 6.42
C LYS A 69 3.23 -60.44 7.79
N THR A 70 2.45 -59.37 7.99
CA THR A 70 1.54 -59.29 9.15
C THR A 70 0.23 -58.58 8.81
N ALA A 71 -0.83 -59.37 8.95
CA ALA A 71 -2.22 -59.09 9.33
C ALA A 71 -2.94 -57.81 8.88
N ALA A 72 -4.04 -58.04 8.18
CA ALA A 72 -5.13 -57.11 7.91
C ALA A 72 -5.74 -56.57 9.21
N ALA A 73 -5.77 -55.24 9.32
CA ALA A 73 -6.60 -54.51 10.27
C ALA A 73 -7.55 -53.59 9.50
N LYS A 74 -8.82 -53.62 9.94
CA LYS A 74 -10.01 -52.98 9.36
C LYS A 74 -9.79 -51.57 8.80
N ALA A 75 -10.29 -51.37 7.58
CA ALA A 75 -10.40 -50.08 6.91
C ALA A 75 -11.21 -49.07 7.75
N ALA A 76 -10.55 -47.98 8.13
CA ALA A 76 -11.21 -46.74 8.53
C ALA A 76 -11.62 -45.97 7.28
N PRO A 77 -12.74 -45.22 7.30
CA PRO A 77 -13.24 -44.51 6.13
C PRO A 77 -12.20 -43.52 5.62
N GLU A 78 -11.86 -43.68 4.35
CA GLU A 78 -10.95 -42.85 3.56
C GLU A 78 -11.38 -41.38 3.65
N LYS A 79 -10.68 -40.61 4.51
CA LYS A 79 -10.81 -39.16 4.55
C LYS A 79 -10.38 -38.64 3.18
N THR A 80 -11.37 -38.23 2.40
CA THR A 80 -11.23 -37.56 1.11
C THR A 80 -10.16 -36.49 1.25
N ALA A 81 -9.04 -36.65 0.54
CA ALA A 81 -7.90 -35.75 0.61
C ALA A 81 -8.38 -34.31 0.39
N ARG A 82 -8.22 -33.46 1.41
CA ARG A 82 -8.62 -32.07 1.37
C ARG A 82 -7.82 -31.40 0.24
N PRO A 83 -8.46 -30.78 -0.77
CA PRO A 83 -7.75 -30.20 -1.89
C PRO A 83 -6.75 -29.17 -1.37
N SER A 84 -5.48 -29.33 -1.76
CA SER A 84 -4.40 -28.40 -1.40
C SER A 84 -4.83 -26.98 -1.75
N ALA A 85 -4.80 -26.09 -0.75
CA ALA A 85 -5.14 -24.68 -0.95
C ALA A 85 -4.22 -24.12 -2.04
N VAL A 86 -4.82 -23.57 -3.10
CA VAL A 86 -4.08 -22.94 -4.20
C VAL A 86 -3.33 -21.75 -3.61
N VAL A 87 -2.00 -21.78 -3.60
CA VAL A 87 -1.18 -20.64 -3.12
C VAL A 87 -1.19 -19.54 -4.20
N PRO A 88 -1.33 -18.25 -3.84
CA PRO A 88 -1.21 -17.16 -4.79
C PRO A 88 0.18 -17.18 -5.46
N LYS A 89 0.21 -17.08 -6.79
CA LYS A 89 1.46 -17.11 -7.57
C LYS A 89 2.21 -15.77 -7.60
N ALA A 90 1.58 -14.71 -7.11
CA ALA A 90 2.09 -13.34 -7.08
C ALA A 90 1.61 -12.64 -5.80
N GLY A 91 2.16 -11.44 -5.52
CA GLY A 91 1.63 -10.61 -4.45
C GLY A 91 0.13 -10.34 -4.63
N TRP A 92 -0.58 -10.16 -3.52
CA TRP A 92 -2.04 -9.96 -3.53
C TRP A 92 -2.44 -8.81 -2.63
N THR A 93 -3.46 -8.06 -3.06
CA THR A 93 -4.02 -6.96 -2.29
C THR A 93 -5.17 -7.48 -1.43
N CYS A 94 -5.15 -7.16 -0.13
CA CYS A 94 -6.20 -7.54 0.79
C CYS A 94 -7.52 -6.87 0.41
N SER A 95 -8.59 -7.66 0.29
CA SER A 95 -9.91 -7.15 -0.10
C SER A 95 -10.56 -6.28 0.97
N GLU A 96 -10.17 -6.40 2.25
CA GLU A 96 -10.77 -5.66 3.36
C GLU A 96 -10.06 -4.33 3.61
N CYS A 97 -8.72 -4.31 3.61
CA CYS A 97 -7.95 -3.11 3.97
C CYS A 97 -7.06 -2.55 2.84
N GLY A 98 -6.99 -3.20 1.68
CA GLY A 98 -6.17 -2.73 0.55
C GLY A 98 -4.65 -2.92 0.70
N THR A 99 -4.18 -3.56 1.78
CA THR A 99 -2.75 -3.83 1.98
C THR A 99 -2.22 -4.82 0.95
N ASN A 100 -1.05 -4.56 0.37
CA ASN A 100 -0.35 -5.51 -0.50
C ASN A 100 0.43 -6.53 0.34
N ASN A 101 0.23 -7.81 0.06
CA ASN A 101 0.84 -8.94 0.77
C ASN A 101 1.70 -9.75 -0.19
N SER A 102 2.67 -10.50 0.37
CA SER A 102 3.51 -11.41 -0.42
C SER A 102 2.71 -12.58 -0.98
N ALA A 103 3.22 -13.20 -2.04
CA ALA A 103 2.68 -14.44 -2.61
C ALA A 103 2.70 -15.61 -1.60
N THR A 104 3.54 -15.54 -0.57
CA THR A 104 3.64 -16.55 0.50
C THR A 104 2.64 -16.34 1.62
N ASP A 105 2.06 -15.15 1.74
CA ASP A 105 1.17 -14.81 2.84
C ASP A 105 -0.24 -15.30 2.53
N LEU A 106 -0.78 -16.19 3.35
CA LEU A 106 -2.16 -16.69 3.21
C LEU A 106 -3.17 -15.84 3.99
N LYS A 107 -2.70 -14.82 4.69
CA LYS A 107 -3.48 -13.86 5.49
C LYS A 107 -2.87 -12.47 5.34
N CYS A 108 -3.71 -11.45 5.44
CA CYS A 108 -3.26 -10.08 5.32
C CYS A 108 -2.42 -9.71 6.55
N MET A 109 -1.21 -9.20 6.35
CA MET A 109 -0.29 -8.85 7.44
C MET A 109 -0.82 -7.73 8.35
N VAL A 110 -1.78 -6.93 7.88
CA VAL A 110 -2.37 -5.80 8.63
C VAL A 110 -3.66 -6.15 9.37
N CYS A 111 -4.51 -7.02 8.82
CA CYS A 111 -5.87 -7.25 9.36
C CYS A 111 -6.26 -8.73 9.44
N ASP A 112 -5.30 -9.65 9.27
CA ASP A 112 -5.46 -11.11 9.32
C ASP A 112 -6.51 -11.72 8.36
N THR A 113 -7.07 -10.91 7.47
CA THR A 113 -8.05 -11.37 6.50
C THR A 113 -7.42 -12.44 5.61
N PRO A 114 -7.98 -13.66 5.56
CA PRO A 114 -7.40 -14.72 4.76
C PRO A 114 -7.49 -14.38 3.28
N TRP A 115 -6.45 -14.75 2.53
CA TRP A 115 -6.50 -14.67 1.08
C TRP A 115 -7.65 -15.52 0.56
N ARG A 116 -8.57 -14.89 -0.17
CA ARG A 116 -9.64 -15.59 -0.88
C ARG A 116 -9.26 -15.66 -2.34
N ALA A 117 -8.94 -16.87 -2.82
CA ALA A 117 -9.00 -17.13 -4.25
C ALA A 117 -10.38 -16.67 -4.73
N THR A 118 -10.43 -15.72 -5.67
CA THR A 118 -11.69 -15.39 -6.34
C THR A 118 -12.35 -16.71 -6.75
N PRO A 119 -13.59 -17.00 -6.31
CA PRO A 119 -14.21 -18.27 -6.62
C PRO A 119 -14.17 -18.43 -8.14
N ARG A 120 -13.49 -19.48 -8.62
CA ARG A 120 -13.55 -19.87 -10.03
C ARG A 120 -15.04 -19.90 -10.37
N ARG A 121 -15.47 -19.02 -11.28
CA ARG A 121 -16.82 -19.10 -11.86
C ARG A 121 -17.01 -20.56 -12.25
N LYS A 122 -17.97 -21.25 -11.61
CA LYS A 122 -18.40 -22.57 -12.08
C LYS A 122 -18.65 -22.41 -13.58
N PRO A 123 -18.11 -23.30 -14.44
CA PRO A 123 -18.46 -23.27 -15.85
C PRO A 123 -19.99 -23.26 -15.92
N SER A 124 -20.54 -22.24 -16.58
CA SER A 124 -21.98 -22.16 -16.80
C SER A 124 -22.42 -23.50 -17.40
N PRO A 125 -23.46 -24.15 -16.86
CA PRO A 125 -23.96 -25.38 -17.45
C PRO A 125 -24.20 -25.12 -18.94
N ALA A 126 -23.64 -26.00 -19.78
CA ALA A 126 -23.82 -25.92 -21.23
C ALA A 126 -25.31 -25.74 -21.51
N LYS A 127 -25.63 -24.68 -22.24
CA LYS A 127 -27.00 -24.32 -22.62
C LYS A 127 -27.59 -25.52 -23.36
N ALA A 128 -28.41 -26.32 -22.67
CA ALA A 128 -29.14 -27.40 -23.29
C ALA A 128 -30.01 -26.81 -24.41
N THR A 129 -29.83 -27.32 -25.62
CA THR A 129 -30.66 -27.00 -26.78
C THR A 129 -32.11 -27.29 -26.43
N PRO A 130 -33.04 -26.33 -26.56
CA PRO A 130 -34.43 -26.57 -26.23
C PRO A 130 -35.02 -27.60 -27.22
N PRO A 131 -35.76 -28.62 -26.75
CA PRO A 131 -36.51 -29.50 -27.63
C PRO A 131 -37.63 -28.72 -28.33
N SER A 132 -37.81 -29.03 -29.61
CA SER A 132 -38.79 -28.50 -30.54
C SER A 132 -40.20 -28.54 -29.94
N LYS A 133 -40.82 -27.36 -29.76
CA LYS A 133 -42.22 -27.26 -29.32
C LYS A 133 -43.15 -27.71 -30.45
N LYS A 134 -43.88 -28.81 -30.21
CA LYS A 134 -45.12 -29.16 -30.91
C LYS A 134 -46.18 -28.08 -30.65
N ALA A 135 -46.91 -27.74 -31.71
CA ALA A 135 -48.01 -26.79 -31.73
C ALA A 135 -49.17 -27.24 -30.81
N ALA A 136 -49.78 -26.27 -30.12
CA ALA A 136 -51.02 -26.42 -29.38
C ALA A 136 -52.09 -25.45 -29.95
N PRO A 137 -53.39 -25.80 -29.89
CA PRO A 137 -54.48 -25.18 -30.64
C PRO A 137 -54.96 -23.82 -30.09
N PRO A 138 -55.71 -23.03 -30.89
CA PRO A 138 -56.09 -21.66 -30.55
C PRO A 138 -57.16 -21.63 -29.46
N ARG A 139 -56.96 -20.79 -28.43
CA ARG A 139 -57.96 -20.55 -27.38
C ARG A 139 -58.53 -19.14 -27.51
N ARG A 140 -59.86 -19.12 -27.37
CA ARG A 140 -60.82 -18.05 -27.60
C ARG A 140 -60.54 -16.73 -26.87
N ALA A 141 -61.01 -15.66 -27.51
CA ALA A 141 -61.15 -14.31 -26.99
C ALA A 141 -62.05 -14.25 -25.74
N PRO A 142 -61.84 -13.26 -24.86
CA PRO A 142 -62.88 -12.75 -23.98
C PRO A 142 -63.30 -11.32 -24.31
N ASP A 143 -64.56 -11.09 -24.00
CA ASP A 143 -65.40 -9.93 -24.26
C ASP A 143 -65.00 -8.61 -23.58
N VAL A 144 -65.55 -7.58 -24.21
CA VAL A 144 -65.64 -6.16 -23.83
C VAL A 144 -66.49 -5.96 -22.57
N ALA A 145 -66.02 -5.15 -21.62
CA ALA A 145 -66.88 -4.29 -20.79
C ALA A 145 -66.09 -3.17 -20.05
N GLY A 146 -66.47 -1.92 -20.30
CA GLY A 146 -66.65 -0.90 -19.24
C GLY A 146 -65.52 0.12 -18.99
N PRO A 147 -65.80 1.44 -19.11
CA PRO A 147 -64.83 2.52 -18.88
C PRO A 147 -64.86 3.00 -17.42
N ALA A 148 -63.70 3.28 -16.85
CA ALA A 148 -63.57 4.04 -15.61
C ALA A 148 -62.67 5.26 -15.85
N THR A 149 -63.30 6.42 -15.82
CA THR A 149 -62.72 7.75 -15.80
C THR A 149 -61.75 7.90 -14.64
N ARG A 150 -60.53 8.38 -14.91
CA ARG A 150 -59.67 8.96 -13.87
C ARG A 150 -58.98 10.23 -14.37
N ALA A 151 -59.24 11.29 -13.62
CA ALA A 151 -58.87 12.65 -13.87
C ALA A 151 -57.36 12.85 -14.01
N SER A 152 -56.99 13.63 -15.01
CA SER A 152 -55.67 14.22 -15.19
C SER A 152 -55.45 15.32 -14.17
N SER A 153 -54.54 15.11 -13.22
CA SER A 153 -53.91 16.18 -12.45
C SER A 153 -52.53 16.45 -13.06
N ALA A 154 -52.45 17.51 -13.85
CA ALA A 154 -51.22 18.06 -14.37
C ALA A 154 -50.36 18.60 -13.21
N SER A 155 -49.11 18.14 -13.12
CA SER A 155 -48.08 18.80 -12.31
C SER A 155 -47.12 19.53 -13.25
N PRO A 156 -46.99 20.86 -13.17
CA PRO A 156 -45.96 21.60 -13.91
C PRO A 156 -44.63 21.49 -13.17
N TRP A 157 -43.68 20.75 -13.72
CA TRP A 157 -42.28 20.81 -13.29
C TRP A 157 -41.54 21.82 -14.17
N THR A 158 -41.39 23.02 -13.65
CA THR A 158 -40.49 24.06 -14.16
C THR A 158 -39.05 23.57 -14.02
N THR A 159 -38.39 23.31 -15.14
CA THR A 159 -36.96 22.98 -15.16
C THR A 159 -36.18 24.29 -15.22
N ALA A 160 -35.71 24.78 -14.08
CA ALA A 160 -34.75 25.89 -14.03
C ALA A 160 -33.35 25.35 -14.34
N ALA A 161 -32.76 25.83 -15.43
CA ALA A 161 -31.38 25.55 -15.81
C ALA A 161 -30.40 26.14 -14.77
N PRO A 162 -29.32 25.42 -14.39
CA PRO A 162 -28.26 26.00 -13.58
C PRO A 162 -27.46 27.03 -14.40
N PRO A 163 -27.02 28.16 -13.80
CA PRO A 163 -26.24 29.17 -14.50
C PRO A 163 -24.83 28.65 -14.87
N PRO A 164 -24.23 29.18 -15.95
CA PRO A 164 -22.90 28.79 -16.39
C PRO A 164 -21.85 29.20 -15.36
N ARG A 165 -21.00 28.24 -14.96
CA ARG A 165 -19.80 28.52 -14.16
C ARG A 165 -18.79 29.27 -15.02
N THR A 166 -18.41 30.46 -14.57
CA THR A 166 -17.33 31.25 -15.13
C THR A 166 -15.96 30.58 -14.86
N PRO A 167 -15.01 30.65 -15.80
CA PRO A 167 -13.66 30.11 -15.61
C PRO A 167 -12.89 30.99 -14.62
N ARG A 168 -12.45 30.37 -13.53
CA ARG A 168 -11.58 30.98 -12.51
C ARG A 168 -10.16 31.07 -13.08
N SER A 169 -9.67 32.29 -13.27
CA SER A 169 -8.29 32.56 -13.67
C SER A 169 -7.30 32.04 -12.61
N PRO A 170 -6.14 31.48 -13.00
CA PRO A 170 -5.10 31.10 -12.05
C PRO A 170 -4.39 32.36 -11.54
N GLY A 171 -4.61 32.66 -10.26
CA GLY A 171 -3.83 33.66 -9.54
C GLY A 171 -2.40 33.17 -9.34
N THR A 172 -1.45 33.91 -9.90
CA THR A 172 -0.02 33.88 -9.59
C THR A 172 0.20 34.15 -8.09
N SER A 173 0.54 33.11 -7.34
CA SER A 173 1.13 33.24 -6.00
C SER A 173 2.64 33.08 -6.11
N THR A 174 3.31 34.21 -6.32
CA THR A 174 4.71 34.44 -5.99
C THR A 174 4.91 34.45 -4.47
N LYS A 175 6.07 33.95 -4.00
CA LYS A 175 6.65 33.89 -2.63
C LYS A 175 6.50 32.51 -1.95
N GLY A 176 7.56 31.82 -1.51
CA GLY A 176 8.96 32.18 -1.38
C GLY A 176 9.86 30.95 -1.49
N LEU A 177 10.87 31.08 -2.35
CA LEU A 177 12.06 30.27 -2.37
C LEU A 177 12.94 30.68 -1.18
N PHE A 178 13.24 29.74 -0.29
CA PHE A 178 14.42 29.82 0.58
C PHE A 178 15.42 28.79 0.06
N TYR A 179 16.22 29.21 -0.92
CA TYR A 179 17.52 28.59 -1.21
C TYR A 179 18.53 29.13 -0.19
N ALA A 180 19.31 28.24 0.42
CA ALA A 180 20.52 28.63 1.13
C ALA A 180 21.57 29.13 0.10
N PRO A 181 22.31 30.21 0.39
CA PRO A 181 23.40 30.65 -0.48
C PRO A 181 24.59 29.67 -0.39
N PRO A 182 25.27 29.33 -1.50
CA PRO A 182 26.57 28.70 -1.41
C PRO A 182 27.63 29.74 -1.00
N PRO A 183 28.61 29.40 -0.15
CA PRO A 183 29.78 30.23 0.04
C PRO A 183 30.64 30.24 -1.23
N SER A 184 30.97 31.45 -1.65
CA SER A 184 31.87 31.84 -2.71
C SER A 184 33.27 31.20 -2.61
N THR A 185 33.80 30.69 -3.73
CA THR A 185 34.96 31.25 -4.47
C THR A 185 35.60 30.15 -5.33
N GLY A 186 35.39 30.24 -6.63
CA GLY A 186 36.04 29.38 -7.63
C GLY A 186 35.86 30.04 -8.99
N TYR A 187 36.84 30.86 -9.37
CA TYR A 187 36.90 31.56 -10.65
C TYR A 187 36.97 30.54 -11.79
N ILE A 188 35.95 30.50 -12.65
CA ILE A 188 35.97 29.74 -13.91
C ILE A 188 36.12 30.76 -15.04
N PRO A 189 37.17 30.68 -15.88
CA PRO A 189 37.34 31.61 -16.98
C PRO A 189 36.24 31.43 -18.02
N GLU A 190 35.78 32.59 -18.51
CA GLU A 190 34.72 32.80 -19.49
C GLU A 190 35.04 32.08 -20.81
N ALA A 191 34.32 30.98 -21.08
CA ALA A 191 34.38 30.30 -22.37
C ALA A 191 33.55 31.10 -23.39
N ALA A 192 34.22 31.52 -24.46
CA ALA A 192 33.65 32.29 -25.56
C ALA A 192 32.34 31.67 -26.10
N ALA A 193 31.32 32.51 -26.23
CA ALA A 193 30.02 32.15 -26.76
C ALA A 193 30.14 31.59 -28.18
N ALA A 194 29.69 30.35 -28.37
CA ALA A 194 29.54 29.76 -29.70
C ALA A 194 28.39 30.46 -30.47
N PRO A 195 28.53 30.66 -31.79
CA PRO A 195 27.49 31.29 -32.60
C PRO A 195 26.23 30.43 -32.65
N SER A 196 25.09 31.05 -32.33
CA SER A 196 23.77 30.45 -32.36
C SER A 196 23.35 30.17 -33.80
N THR A 197 23.24 28.89 -34.16
CA THR A 197 22.61 28.46 -35.42
C THR A 197 21.10 28.74 -35.39
N PRO A 198 20.51 29.24 -36.49
CA PRO A 198 19.07 29.49 -36.58
C PRO A 198 18.27 28.19 -36.43
N ARG A 199 17.30 28.21 -35.51
CA ARG A 199 16.37 27.11 -35.23
C ARG A 199 15.43 26.90 -36.44
N PRO A 200 15.33 25.67 -37.00
CA PRO A 200 14.40 25.38 -38.08
C PRO A 200 12.95 25.62 -37.66
N ALA A 201 12.15 26.18 -38.57
CA ALA A 201 10.73 26.43 -38.37
C ALA A 201 9.97 25.12 -38.09
N ALA A 202 9.10 25.15 -37.09
CA ALA A 202 8.30 24.01 -36.70
C ALA A 202 7.33 23.59 -37.81
N PRO A 203 7.16 22.29 -38.11
CA PRO A 203 6.19 21.81 -39.09
C PRO A 203 4.76 22.07 -38.61
N PRO A 204 3.80 22.27 -39.53
CA PRO A 204 2.41 22.49 -39.19
C PRO A 204 1.79 21.27 -38.47
N PRO A 205 0.84 21.49 -37.55
CA PRO A 205 0.20 20.41 -36.80
C PRO A 205 -0.58 19.49 -37.74
N ARG A 206 -0.29 18.19 -37.69
CA ARG A 206 -1.10 17.16 -38.36
C ARG A 206 -2.45 17.06 -37.65
N GLY A 207 -3.53 17.19 -38.42
CA GLY A 207 -4.90 16.99 -37.94
C GLY A 207 -5.06 15.63 -37.27
N GLY A 208 -5.50 15.65 -36.02
CA GLY A 208 -5.79 14.43 -35.26
C GLY A 208 -7.02 13.69 -35.82
N PRO A 209 -7.08 12.36 -35.66
CA PRO A 209 -8.23 11.58 -36.09
C PRO A 209 -9.48 11.93 -35.28
N SER A 210 -10.61 11.96 -35.98
CA SER A 210 -11.95 12.23 -35.45
C SER A 210 -12.30 11.30 -34.28
N PRO A 211 -12.94 11.81 -33.20
CA PRO A 211 -13.33 10.98 -32.07
C PRO A 211 -14.36 9.94 -32.49
N TYR A 212 -14.00 8.67 -32.30
CA TYR A 212 -14.90 7.53 -32.51
C TYR A 212 -15.89 7.46 -31.34
N SER A 213 -17.15 7.79 -31.60
CA SER A 213 -18.24 7.57 -30.63
C SER A 213 -18.55 6.08 -30.55
N PRO A 214 -18.40 5.42 -29.38
CA PRO A 214 -18.75 4.02 -29.24
C PRO A 214 -20.27 3.82 -29.35
N PRO A 215 -20.73 2.71 -29.95
CA PRO A 215 -22.16 2.39 -30.03
C PRO A 215 -22.74 2.21 -28.62
N GLY A 216 -23.89 2.84 -28.39
CA GLY A 216 -24.58 2.87 -27.10
C GLY A 216 -24.84 1.48 -26.54
N SER A 217 -24.38 1.24 -25.32
CA SER A 217 -24.69 0.04 -24.56
C SER A 217 -26.19 0.02 -24.21
N PRO A 218 -26.90 -1.11 -24.40
CA PRO A 218 -28.31 -1.21 -24.00
C PRO A 218 -28.45 -1.05 -22.49
N PHE A 219 -29.25 -0.07 -22.10
CA PHE A 219 -29.62 0.24 -20.73
C PHE A 219 -30.26 -0.99 -20.07
N ARG A 220 -29.54 -1.62 -19.11
CA ARG A 220 -30.13 -2.63 -18.24
C ARG A 220 -30.83 -1.93 -17.07
N PRO A 221 -32.13 -2.15 -16.83
CA PRO A 221 -32.80 -1.61 -15.66
C PRO A 221 -32.16 -2.19 -14.38
N PRO A 222 -32.04 -1.38 -13.31
CA PRO A 222 -31.49 -1.85 -12.04
C PRO A 222 -32.36 -2.96 -11.45
N THR A 223 -31.75 -4.11 -11.23
CA THR A 223 -32.34 -5.20 -10.44
C THR A 223 -32.69 -4.70 -9.04
N SER A 224 -33.94 -4.89 -8.66
CA SER A 224 -34.54 -4.57 -7.37
C SER A 224 -33.64 -4.97 -6.20
N TYR A 225 -33.30 -4.02 -5.34
CA TYR A 225 -32.56 -4.28 -4.11
C TYR A 225 -33.34 -5.25 -3.20
N PRO A 226 -32.70 -6.27 -2.61
CA PRO A 226 -33.35 -7.13 -1.64
C PRO A 226 -33.72 -6.31 -0.40
N ALA A 227 -34.97 -6.46 0.05
CA ALA A 227 -35.50 -5.78 1.22
C ALA A 227 -34.62 -6.04 2.47
N PRO A 228 -34.40 -5.03 3.33
CA PRO A 228 -33.57 -5.16 4.52
C PRO A 228 -34.17 -6.20 5.48
N LYS A 229 -33.37 -7.22 5.81
CA LYS A 229 -33.74 -8.23 6.81
C LYS A 229 -33.85 -7.56 8.19
N LYS A 230 -35.00 -7.70 8.84
CA LYS A 230 -35.25 -7.26 10.22
C LYS A 230 -34.17 -7.84 11.15
N ARG A 231 -33.26 -7.00 11.63
CA ARG A 231 -32.27 -7.38 12.65
C ARG A 231 -32.99 -7.58 13.98
N SER A 232 -32.77 -8.74 14.61
CA SER A 232 -33.40 -9.10 15.88
C SER A 232 -32.92 -8.16 16.99
N ARG A 233 -33.85 -7.68 17.83
CA ARG A 233 -33.63 -6.71 18.91
C ARG A 233 -32.79 -7.24 20.09
N TRP A 234 -32.09 -8.37 19.93
CA TRP A 234 -31.42 -9.05 21.02
C TRP A 234 -30.04 -8.45 21.37
N GLY A 235 -29.40 -7.76 20.42
CA GLY A 235 -28.10 -7.11 20.64
C GLY A 235 -28.12 -5.86 21.53
N SER A 236 -29.29 -5.24 21.76
CA SER A 236 -29.37 -3.98 22.50
C SER A 236 -29.22 -4.15 24.02
N LYS A 237 -29.60 -5.32 24.57
CA LYS A 237 -29.48 -5.54 26.02
C LYS A 237 -28.04 -5.83 26.46
N LEU A 238 -27.23 -6.43 25.58
CA LEU A 238 -25.82 -6.73 25.88
C LEU A 238 -24.95 -5.45 25.88
N ALA A 239 -25.26 -4.49 25.00
CA ALA A 239 -24.55 -3.21 24.95
C ALA A 239 -24.76 -2.39 26.23
N VAL A 240 -25.96 -2.38 26.79
CA VAL A 240 -26.26 -1.65 28.05
C VAL A 240 -25.52 -2.27 29.24
N LEU A 241 -25.44 -3.60 29.32
CA LEU A 241 -24.69 -4.28 30.38
C LEU A 241 -23.19 -4.02 30.33
N LEU A 242 -22.60 -3.95 29.12
CA LEU A 242 -21.17 -3.62 28.96
C LEU A 242 -20.85 -2.18 29.39
N VAL A 243 -21.71 -1.22 29.08
CA VAL A 243 -21.52 0.18 29.49
C VAL A 243 -21.62 0.34 31.01
N LEU A 244 -22.60 -0.31 31.65
CA LEU A 244 -22.73 -0.28 33.11
C LEU A 244 -21.55 -0.96 33.83
N GLY A 245 -21.03 -2.08 33.28
CA GLY A 245 -19.85 -2.75 33.80
C GLY A 245 -18.59 -1.89 33.73
N ALA A 246 -18.37 -1.19 32.61
CA ALA A 246 -17.23 -0.29 32.45
C ALA A 246 -17.27 0.90 33.43
N LEU A 247 -18.46 1.47 33.67
CA LEU A 247 -18.63 2.55 34.63
C LEU A 247 -18.36 2.08 36.07
N ALA A 248 -18.87 0.91 36.47
CA ALA A 248 -18.60 0.35 37.80
C ALA A 248 -17.10 0.06 38.03
N TYR A 249 -16.41 -0.47 37.01
CA TYR A 249 -14.96 -0.71 37.08
C TYR A 249 -14.16 0.60 37.21
N SER A 250 -14.59 1.65 36.51
CA SER A 250 -13.95 2.98 36.56
C SER A 250 -14.03 3.59 37.97
N VAL A 251 -15.19 3.49 38.63
CA VAL A 251 -15.38 3.98 40.01
C VAL A 251 -14.50 3.19 41.00
N LEU A 252 -14.36 1.88 40.81
CA LEU A 252 -13.53 1.03 41.67
C LEU A 252 -12.03 1.37 41.59
N GLN A 253 -11.54 1.82 40.43
CA GLN A 253 -10.15 2.26 40.25
C GLN A 253 -9.85 3.60 40.94
N VAL A 254 -10.81 4.53 40.92
CA VAL A 254 -10.69 5.82 41.63
C VAL A 254 -10.65 5.61 43.15
N LEU A 255 -11.44 4.67 43.68
CA LEU A 255 -11.43 4.36 45.12
C LEU A 255 -10.12 3.72 45.58
N HIS A 256 -9.49 2.85 44.78
CA HIS A 256 -8.18 2.27 45.14
C HIS A 256 -7.03 3.29 45.12
N THR A 257 -7.07 4.26 44.21
CA THR A 257 -6.03 5.29 44.11
C THR A 257 -6.16 6.38 45.19
N ALA A 258 -7.37 6.64 45.68
CA ALA A 258 -7.59 7.59 46.78
C ALA A 258 -7.18 7.05 48.16
N GLY A 259 -7.17 5.72 48.37
CA GLY A 259 -6.88 5.09 49.66
C GLY A 259 -5.40 4.94 50.04
N SER A 260 -4.46 5.18 49.13
CA SER A 260 -3.02 4.93 49.37
C SER A 260 -2.22 6.15 49.85
N ARG A 261 -2.89 7.18 50.39
CA ARG A 261 -2.20 8.31 51.07
C ARG A 261 -1.91 7.96 52.53
N HIS A 262 -0.95 7.07 52.75
CA HIS A 262 -0.28 6.97 54.05
C HIS A 262 1.11 7.60 53.93
N GLY A 263 1.32 8.60 54.79
CA GLY A 263 2.41 9.54 54.74
C GLY A 263 3.78 8.88 54.86
N ALA A 264 4.67 9.25 53.94
CA ALA A 264 6.10 9.19 54.19
C ALA A 264 6.53 10.51 54.85
N PRO A 265 7.28 10.46 55.96
CA PRO A 265 7.73 11.64 56.67
C PRO A 265 8.69 12.48 55.81
N TYR A 266 8.55 13.78 56.01
CA TYR A 266 9.44 14.85 55.57
C TYR A 266 10.89 14.54 55.95
N GLY A 267 11.64 13.94 55.02
CA GLY A 267 13.09 13.82 55.08
C GLY A 267 13.69 14.80 54.07
N SER A 268 14.01 16.01 54.54
CA SER A 268 14.76 17.03 53.80
C SER A 268 16.18 16.56 53.50
N ALA A 269 16.36 15.62 52.57
CA ALA A 269 17.64 15.33 51.96
C ALA A 269 17.76 16.18 50.69
N ARG A 270 18.32 17.37 50.88
CA ARG A 270 18.78 18.30 49.84
C ARG A 270 19.98 17.67 49.13
N GLY A 271 19.76 16.55 48.44
CA GLY A 271 20.73 15.89 47.59
C GLY A 271 20.64 16.50 46.21
N SER A 272 21.36 17.59 46.00
CA SER A 272 21.73 18.12 44.68
C SER A 272 22.67 17.12 43.98
N GLY A 273 22.16 15.92 43.73
CA GLY A 273 22.78 14.94 42.85
C GLY A 273 22.59 15.45 41.45
N THR A 274 23.61 16.10 40.90
CA THR A 274 23.73 16.36 39.47
C THR A 274 23.38 15.06 38.76
N PRO A 275 22.30 14.99 37.95
CA PRO A 275 21.94 13.76 37.27
C PRO A 275 23.17 13.32 36.49
N SER A 276 23.68 12.14 36.85
CA SER A 276 24.88 11.57 36.24
C SER A 276 24.64 11.58 34.74
N ALA A 277 25.41 12.40 34.02
CA ALA A 277 25.28 12.56 32.60
C ALA A 277 25.64 11.21 31.97
N HIS A 278 24.64 10.36 31.75
CA HIS A 278 24.80 9.19 30.92
C HIS A 278 25.38 9.70 29.60
N ALA A 279 26.58 9.21 29.27
CA ALA A 279 27.26 9.61 28.05
C ALA A 279 26.29 9.39 26.89
N ALA A 280 25.82 10.51 26.35
CA ALA A 280 24.98 10.59 25.18
C ALA A 280 25.55 9.66 24.12
N THR A 281 24.80 8.63 23.72
CA THR A 281 25.25 7.75 22.63
C THR A 281 25.23 8.58 21.35
N ALA A 282 26.30 8.58 20.58
CA ALA A 282 26.33 9.32 19.32
C ALA A 282 25.31 8.75 18.32
N CYS A 283 24.62 9.63 17.59
CA CYS A 283 23.82 9.24 16.44
C CYS A 283 24.74 8.59 15.38
N ALA A 284 24.29 7.51 14.75
CA ALA A 284 25.09 6.84 13.74
C ALA A 284 25.50 7.82 12.63
N GLN A 285 26.79 7.83 12.27
CA GLN A 285 27.36 8.84 11.36
C GLN A 285 26.62 8.91 10.01
N ARG A 286 26.16 7.76 9.49
CA ARG A 286 25.36 7.72 8.24
C ARG A 286 24.06 8.50 8.34
N ILE A 287 23.39 8.42 9.50
CA ILE A 287 22.13 9.11 9.76
C ILE A 287 22.43 10.59 10.01
N ALA A 288 23.38 10.88 10.89
CA ALA A 288 23.85 12.23 11.21
C ALA A 288 24.21 13.04 9.96
N SER A 289 24.87 12.45 8.97
CA SER A 289 25.22 13.11 7.71
C SER A 289 24.04 13.53 6.83
N GLN A 290 22.86 12.93 7.05
CA GLN A 290 21.62 13.25 6.33
C GLN A 290 20.74 14.25 7.09
N LEU A 291 21.10 14.59 8.33
CA LEU A 291 20.35 15.56 9.13
C LEU A 291 20.91 16.98 8.91
N PRO A 292 20.05 18.00 8.81
CA PRO A 292 20.50 19.39 8.88
C PRO A 292 21.24 19.64 10.19
N ASN A 293 22.50 20.11 10.11
CA ASN A 293 23.37 20.29 11.28
C ASN A 293 23.58 19.01 12.12
N GLY A 294 23.59 17.84 11.47
CA GLY A 294 23.67 16.55 12.16
C GLY A 294 25.06 16.15 12.67
N SER A 295 26.13 16.89 12.35
CA SER A 295 27.46 16.61 12.87
C SER A 295 27.45 16.63 14.40
N GLY A 296 27.88 15.53 15.03
CA GLY A 296 27.84 15.37 16.49
C GLY A 296 26.43 15.22 17.07
N ALA A 297 25.44 14.85 16.26
CA ALA A 297 24.10 14.56 16.76
C ALA A 297 24.13 13.43 17.79
N GLU A 298 23.30 13.56 18.82
CA GLU A 298 23.09 12.58 19.89
C GLU A 298 21.94 11.65 19.50
N LEU A 299 22.12 10.35 19.71
CA LEU A 299 21.05 9.36 19.63
C LEU A 299 20.14 9.51 20.85
N VAL A 300 18.87 9.85 20.60
CA VAL A 300 17.85 9.94 21.66
C VAL A 300 17.23 8.57 21.90
N THR A 301 16.83 7.89 20.83
CA THR A 301 16.26 6.54 20.89
C THR A 301 16.28 5.90 19.51
N ALA A 302 16.23 4.57 19.46
CA ALA A 302 16.07 3.81 18.23
C ALA A 302 15.06 2.68 18.41
N TYR A 303 14.28 2.44 17.37
CA TYR A 303 13.25 1.41 17.33
C TYR A 303 13.35 0.57 16.06
N ARG A 304 12.83 -0.65 16.13
CA ARG A 304 12.58 -1.53 14.99
C ARG A 304 11.14 -1.95 14.93
N THR A 305 10.64 -2.09 13.71
CA THR A 305 9.39 -2.79 13.40
C THR A 305 9.71 -4.03 12.57
N SER A 306 8.68 -4.73 12.08
CA SER A 306 8.87 -5.88 11.18
C SER A 306 9.62 -5.52 9.88
N ASN A 307 9.52 -4.27 9.43
CA ASN A 307 10.03 -3.83 8.12
C ASN A 307 10.68 -2.44 8.13
N LYS A 308 10.81 -1.78 9.29
CA LYS A 308 11.42 -0.46 9.43
C LYS A 308 12.41 -0.39 10.58
N GLN A 309 13.37 0.52 10.45
CA GLN A 309 14.20 1.02 11.53
C GLN A 309 13.91 2.51 11.68
N ILE A 310 13.71 2.96 12.91
CA ILE A 310 13.37 4.35 13.25
C ILE A 310 14.41 4.84 14.23
N THR A 311 15.07 5.94 13.92
CA THR A 311 16.11 6.54 14.75
C THR A 311 15.75 7.99 15.05
N LEU A 312 15.78 8.37 16.32
CA LEU A 312 15.55 9.74 16.76
C LEU A 312 16.88 10.32 17.19
N CYS A 313 17.32 11.38 16.52
CA CYS A 313 18.59 12.05 16.84
C CYS A 313 18.36 13.52 17.15
N ARG A 314 19.09 14.05 18.15
CA ARG A 314 19.11 15.46 18.51
C ARG A 314 20.40 16.09 18.01
N THR A 315 20.29 17.11 17.19
CA THR A 315 21.44 17.86 16.66
C THR A 315 22.13 18.69 17.75
N GLY A 316 23.34 19.19 17.49
CA GLY A 316 24.04 20.09 18.41
C GLY A 316 23.26 21.38 18.73
N GLY A 317 22.34 21.80 17.84
CA GLY A 317 21.41 22.90 18.08
C GLY A 317 20.17 22.54 18.91
N GLY A 318 20.06 21.31 19.41
CA GLY A 318 18.93 20.83 20.20
C GLY A 318 17.70 20.40 19.38
N THR A 319 17.71 20.58 18.05
CA THR A 319 16.60 20.15 17.19
C THR A 319 16.56 18.64 17.08
N LEU A 320 15.38 18.05 17.34
CA LEU A 320 15.12 16.64 17.23
C LEU A 320 14.68 16.28 15.80
N TYR A 321 15.22 15.19 15.28
CA TYR A 321 14.87 14.63 13.98
C TYR A 321 14.45 13.17 14.11
N TYR A 322 13.42 12.82 13.36
CA TYR A 322 13.01 11.46 13.07
C TYR A 322 13.68 11.02 11.78
N PHE A 323 14.31 9.84 11.81
CA PHE A 323 14.89 9.20 10.64
C PHE A 323 14.29 7.79 10.49
N GLY A 324 13.43 7.60 9.49
CA GLY A 324 12.79 6.33 9.21
C GLY A 324 13.36 5.68 7.95
N GLU A 325 13.75 4.42 8.04
CA GLU A 325 14.27 3.63 6.91
C GLU A 325 13.62 2.25 6.85
N PHE A 326 13.59 1.64 5.67
CA PHE A 326 13.13 0.26 5.53
C PHE A 326 14.24 -0.72 5.91
N THR A 327 13.89 -1.78 6.64
CA THR A 327 14.81 -2.86 6.98
C THR A 327 15.40 -3.45 5.70
N GLY A 328 16.73 -3.50 5.61
CA GLY A 328 17.47 -3.98 4.44
C GLY A 328 17.62 -2.96 3.30
N ARG A 329 17.21 -1.70 3.48
CA ARG A 329 17.39 -0.60 2.50
C ARG A 329 17.82 0.71 3.19
N PRO A 330 19.00 0.75 3.81
CA PRO A 330 19.45 1.89 4.61
C PRO A 330 19.61 3.19 3.79
N ASP A 331 19.78 3.09 2.47
CA ASP A 331 19.98 4.25 1.58
C ASP A 331 18.68 4.98 1.22
N THR A 332 17.52 4.49 1.69
CA THR A 332 16.19 5.08 1.42
C THR A 332 15.58 5.76 2.63
N GLY A 333 16.43 6.13 3.59
CA GLY A 333 16.01 6.79 4.81
C GLY A 333 15.38 8.16 4.54
N LEU A 334 14.37 8.50 5.33
CA LEU A 334 13.68 9.78 5.29
C LEU A 334 13.89 10.50 6.62
N ALA A 335 14.60 11.64 6.56
CA ALA A 335 14.79 12.54 7.69
C ALA A 335 13.67 13.59 7.73
N MET A 336 13.12 13.84 8.91
CA MET A 336 12.13 14.90 9.12
C MET A 336 12.22 15.46 10.55
N PRO A 337 11.90 16.75 10.76
CA PRO A 337 11.83 17.34 12.09
C PRO A 337 10.85 16.57 12.98
N ALA A 338 11.19 16.43 14.25
CA ALA A 338 10.36 15.78 15.24
C ALA A 338 10.20 16.64 16.49
N THR A 339 9.11 16.41 17.20
CA THR A 339 8.81 17.04 18.49
C THR A 339 8.65 15.95 19.54
N GLN A 340 9.26 16.15 20.70
CA GLN A 340 9.02 15.29 21.85
C GLN A 340 7.70 15.70 22.51
N THR A 341 6.81 14.73 22.76
CA THR A 341 5.54 14.93 23.46
C THR A 341 5.61 14.30 24.86
N ALA A 342 4.56 14.47 25.66
CA ALA A 342 4.49 13.86 27.00
C ALA A 342 4.48 12.32 26.94
N ASP A 343 4.01 11.73 25.84
CA ASP A 343 3.79 10.30 25.65
C ASP A 343 4.72 9.66 24.61
N GLY A 344 5.60 10.43 23.96
CA GLY A 344 6.55 9.93 22.98
C GLY A 344 7.05 11.01 22.02
N PHE A 345 6.84 10.81 20.72
CA PHE A 345 7.38 11.67 19.67
C PHE A 345 6.39 11.84 18.52
N THR A 346 6.39 13.01 17.90
CA THR A 346 5.66 13.27 16.65
C THR A 346 6.58 13.82 15.59
N ALA A 347 6.31 13.48 14.32
CA ALA A 347 7.03 14.02 13.17
C ALA A 347 6.07 14.21 11.99
N ASP A 348 6.32 15.23 11.18
CA ASP A 348 5.43 15.63 10.08
C ASP A 348 6.19 15.67 8.75
N ASN A 349 5.58 15.13 7.71
CA ASN A 349 6.08 15.19 6.34
C ASN A 349 4.94 15.41 5.35
N GLY A 350 4.57 16.68 5.17
CA GLY A 350 3.46 17.07 4.30
C GLY A 350 2.13 16.51 4.80
N PRO A 351 1.41 15.67 4.02
CA PRO A 351 0.15 15.09 4.45
C PRO A 351 0.32 13.97 5.48
N TYR A 352 1.54 13.48 5.71
CA TYR A 352 1.83 12.37 6.60
C TYR A 352 2.23 12.86 8.00
N HIS A 353 1.59 12.27 9.02
CA HIS A 353 1.92 12.51 10.42
C HIS A 353 2.28 11.17 11.08
N TYR A 354 3.43 11.17 11.75
CA TYR A 354 3.99 10.02 12.45
C TYR A 354 3.93 10.29 13.94
N ARG A 355 3.31 9.40 14.70
CA ARG A 355 3.25 9.48 16.16
C ARG A 355 3.77 8.20 16.78
N ILE A 356 4.82 8.32 17.57
CA ILE A 356 5.33 7.29 18.46
C ILE A 356 4.71 7.54 19.83
N SER A 357 3.99 6.55 20.37
CA SER A 357 3.45 6.57 21.73
C SER A 357 3.65 5.20 22.36
N GLY A 358 4.37 5.15 23.49
CA GLY A 358 4.80 3.88 24.10
C GLY A 358 5.64 3.02 23.15
N ASN A 359 5.10 1.84 22.78
CA ASN A 359 5.73 0.88 21.88
C ASN A 359 5.04 0.80 20.51
N THR A 360 4.30 1.82 20.10
CA THR A 360 3.58 1.82 18.82
C THR A 360 3.94 3.07 18.01
N VAL A 361 4.16 2.90 16.70
CA VAL A 361 4.16 4.00 15.74
C VAL A 361 2.86 3.99 14.95
N THR A 362 2.20 5.14 14.89
CA THR A 362 1.00 5.38 14.11
C THR A 362 1.32 6.34 12.99
N VAL A 363 0.91 6.01 11.78
CA VAL A 363 1.08 6.86 10.59
C VAL A 363 -0.31 7.23 10.08
N THR A 364 -0.58 8.53 10.02
CA THR A 364 -1.81 9.06 9.43
C THR A 364 -1.49 9.88 8.18
N GLU A 365 -2.39 9.87 7.21
CA GLU A 365 -2.34 10.68 5.99
C GLU A 365 -3.60 11.53 5.95
N ASN A 366 -3.47 12.86 6.00
CA ASN A 366 -4.60 13.79 6.08
C ASN A 366 -5.57 13.43 7.24
N GLY A 367 -5.02 13.01 8.39
CA GLY A 367 -5.78 12.58 9.57
C GLY A 367 -6.38 11.18 9.50
N LYS A 368 -6.31 10.49 8.35
CA LYS A 368 -6.75 9.10 8.21
C LYS A 368 -5.62 8.14 8.60
N LEU A 369 -5.90 7.19 9.49
CA LEU A 369 -4.97 6.11 9.81
C LEU A 369 -4.63 5.27 8.58
N ILE A 370 -3.34 5.22 8.22
CA ILE A 370 -2.83 4.40 7.10
C ILE A 370 -1.83 3.34 7.53
N GLY A 371 -1.28 3.44 8.74
CA GLY A 371 -0.37 2.43 9.28
C GLY A 371 -0.30 2.48 10.80
N GLN A 372 -0.16 1.32 11.41
CA GLN A 372 0.12 1.18 12.84
C GLN A 372 1.03 -0.03 13.02
N GLU A 373 2.19 0.16 13.64
CA GLU A 373 3.20 -0.88 13.80
C GLU A 373 3.73 -0.91 15.23
N GLN A 374 4.05 -2.11 15.72
CA GLN A 374 4.72 -2.27 17.00
C GLN A 374 6.22 -1.99 16.88
N LEU A 375 6.73 -1.28 17.88
CA LEU A 375 8.12 -0.88 18.05
C LEU A 375 8.80 -1.79 19.06
N THR A 376 10.00 -2.23 18.72
CA THR A 376 10.95 -2.83 19.64
C THR A 376 12.11 -1.85 19.81
N ALA A 377 12.35 -1.38 21.02
CA ALA A 377 13.49 -0.51 21.30
C ALA A 377 14.82 -1.25 21.05
N VAL A 378 15.78 -0.56 20.45
CA VAL A 378 17.14 -1.07 20.22
C VAL A 378 18.16 -0.06 20.72
N SER A 379 19.29 -0.54 21.23
CA SER A 379 20.34 0.31 21.82
C SER A 379 21.15 1.08 20.79
N SER A 380 21.19 0.61 19.53
CA SER A 380 21.89 1.29 18.43
C SER A 380 21.25 0.94 17.08
N PRO A 381 21.09 1.90 16.17
CA PRO A 381 20.72 1.61 14.79
C PRO A 381 21.82 0.80 14.09
N GLN A 382 21.44 -0.22 13.31
CA GLN A 382 22.39 -0.98 12.48
C GLN A 382 22.85 -0.22 11.24
#